data_AF-A0A445H0B0-F1
#
_entry.id   AF-A0A445H0B0-F1
#
_cell.length_a   1.000
_cell.length_b   1.000
_cell.length_c   1.000
_cell.angle_alpha   90.00
_cell.angle_beta   90.00
_cell.angle_gamma   90.00
#
_symmetry.space_group_name_H-M   'P 1'
#
loop_
_entity.id
_entity.type
_entity.pdbx_description
1 polymer ?
#
loop_
_entity_poly.entity_id
_entity_poly.type
_entity_poly.pdbx_seq_one_letter_code
_entity_poly.pdbx_strand_id
1 'polypeptide(L)'
;MGVRGSSVLAMLVLGGISAETETEGILGTTPTPFEYGDNKAIGLKCGRYVSRIGPKESPSQACCQSLEDYLEDVKNMNGGGRVRLHVEVPSLVCEDCYKRVIAEFMKQAKIPGFRPGKKVPESILISYVGSQNVQKATIESILRRTLSHAMTSVTGRALQESVRIVTKFSEMEETYSSLGSLGYDVLVDIAPEIKWIPDNNAYKNLKIVVEMDSDIDAHTASEQEFRRRYKSIGALKVVTDRATGD
;
A
#
# COMPACT_ATOMS: atom_id res chain seq x y z
N MET A 1 -5.55 -49.89 -37.20
CA MET A 1 -5.79 -50.59 -35.90
C MET A 1 -5.03 -49.79 -34.85
N GLY A 2 -5.58 -49.37 -33.70
CA GLY A 2 -6.03 -50.21 -32.58
C GLY A 2 -4.87 -50.33 -31.56
N VAL A 3 -5.03 -50.25 -30.23
CA VAL A 3 -6.23 -50.19 -29.37
C VAL A 3 -5.85 -49.56 -28.00
N ARG A 4 -6.82 -49.08 -27.21
CA ARG A 4 -6.73 -48.69 -25.76
C ARG A 4 -5.87 -47.45 -25.46
N GLY A 5 -6.22 -46.52 -24.58
CA GLY A 5 -7.45 -46.35 -23.80
C GLY A 5 -7.30 -46.64 -22.30
N SER A 6 -7.34 -45.59 -21.49
CA SER A 6 -7.71 -45.65 -20.07
C SER A 6 -8.35 -44.31 -19.66
N SER A 7 -9.53 -44.37 -19.05
CA SER A 7 -10.17 -43.21 -18.41
C SER A 7 -9.86 -43.26 -16.92
N VAL A 8 -9.43 -42.15 -16.32
CA VAL A 8 -9.29 -42.02 -14.87
C VAL A 8 -10.39 -41.11 -14.37
N LEU A 9 -11.51 -41.72 -13.99
CA LEU A 9 -12.64 -41.07 -13.34
C LEU A 9 -12.28 -40.79 -11.87
N ALA A 10 -12.13 -39.51 -11.52
CA ALA A 10 -12.05 -39.08 -10.12
C ALA A 10 -13.41 -38.51 -9.69
N MET A 11 -14.02 -39.12 -8.67
CA MET A 11 -15.39 -38.85 -8.21
C MET A 11 -15.48 -39.21 -6.72
N LEU A 12 -16.29 -38.46 -5.94
CA LEU A 12 -16.63 -38.69 -4.52
C LEU A 12 -15.47 -38.52 -3.50
N VAL A 13 -15.67 -38.29 -2.18
CA VAL A 13 -16.63 -37.49 -1.35
C VAL A 13 -16.10 -37.56 0.12
N LEU A 14 -16.39 -36.74 1.15
CA LEU A 14 -17.39 -35.71 1.50
C LEU A 14 -16.73 -34.67 2.46
N GLY A 15 -17.47 -33.60 2.82
CA GLY A 15 -17.22 -32.80 4.04
C GLY A 15 -16.69 -31.38 3.79
N GLY A 16 -17.30 -30.28 4.27
CA GLY A 16 -18.58 -30.14 4.98
C GLY A 16 -18.43 -29.64 6.42
N ILE A 17 -18.23 -28.33 6.59
CA ILE A 17 -18.38 -27.61 7.87
C ILE A 17 -19.13 -26.31 7.57
N SER A 18 -20.30 -26.12 8.18
CA SER A 18 -20.97 -24.81 8.21
C SER A 18 -20.42 -23.98 9.36
N ALA A 19 -20.28 -22.68 9.14
CA ALA A 19 -20.09 -21.68 10.19
C ALA A 19 -20.93 -20.45 9.83
N GLU A 20 -22.14 -20.39 10.40
CA GLU A 20 -23.01 -19.22 10.33
C GLU A 20 -22.80 -18.38 11.59
N THR A 21 -22.43 -17.11 11.43
CA THR A 21 -22.45 -16.10 12.49
C THR A 21 -22.88 -14.77 11.90
N GLU A 22 -24.16 -14.42 12.05
CA GLU A 22 -24.70 -13.11 11.67
C GLU A 22 -24.61 -12.12 12.86
N THR A 23 -24.48 -10.81 12.55
CA THR A 23 -24.79 -9.65 13.44
C THR A 23 -23.95 -9.50 14.73
N GLU A 24 -23.64 -8.31 15.28
CA GLU A 24 -23.74 -6.89 14.86
C GLU A 24 -22.30 -6.29 14.93
N GLY A 25 -21.89 -5.14 14.39
CA GLY A 25 -22.64 -3.93 14.02
C GLY A 25 -22.40 -2.81 15.03
N ILE A 26 -21.31 -2.03 14.89
CA ILE A 26 -21.15 -0.67 15.46
C ILE A 26 -20.06 0.11 14.70
N LEU A 27 -20.19 1.43 14.71
CA LEU A 27 -19.50 2.44 13.89
C LEU A 27 -17.99 2.21 13.64
N GLY A 28 -17.62 2.05 12.37
CA GLY A 28 -16.31 2.49 11.89
C GLY A 28 -16.31 4.00 11.65
N THR A 29 -15.37 4.73 12.25
CA THR A 29 -15.18 6.16 11.97
C THR A 29 -14.60 6.36 10.57
N THR A 30 -15.39 6.95 9.67
CA THR A 30 -14.91 7.34 8.35
C THR A 30 -13.93 8.51 8.47
N PRO A 31 -12.81 8.53 7.70
CA PRO A 31 -12.05 9.76 7.53
C PRO A 31 -12.97 10.79 6.84
N THR A 32 -13.06 11.98 7.42
CA THR A 32 -13.99 13.02 6.96
C THR A 32 -13.66 13.46 5.53
N PRO A 33 -14.63 13.47 4.60
CA PRO A 33 -14.44 14.11 3.31
C PRO A 33 -14.09 15.59 3.51
N PHE A 34 -13.04 16.04 2.83
CA PHE A 34 -12.73 17.47 2.74
C PHE A 34 -13.89 18.16 2.01
N GLU A 35 -14.59 19.09 2.66
CA GLU A 35 -15.86 19.62 2.14
C GLU A 35 -15.67 20.34 0.79
N TYR A 36 -16.24 19.76 -0.26
CA TYR A 36 -16.16 20.30 -1.62
C TYR A 36 -17.42 21.13 -1.90
N GLY A 37 -17.30 22.45 -1.78
CA GLY A 37 -18.42 23.39 -1.89
C GLY A 37 -19.23 23.29 -3.19
N ASP A 38 -20.55 23.44 -3.06
CA ASP A 38 -21.55 23.24 -4.12
C ASP A 38 -21.28 24.04 -5.41
N ASN A 39 -20.78 23.35 -6.44
CA ASN A 39 -20.66 23.87 -7.80
C ASN A 39 -21.58 23.09 -8.76
N LYS A 40 -22.88 23.15 -8.46
CA LYS A 40 -23.99 22.41 -9.11
C LYS A 40 -24.27 22.79 -10.57
N ALA A 41 -23.39 23.56 -11.21
CA ALA A 41 -23.55 24.11 -12.55
C ALA A 41 -22.90 23.27 -13.68
N ILE A 42 -22.05 22.29 -13.34
CA ILE A 42 -21.27 21.52 -14.33
C ILE A 42 -21.80 20.08 -14.42
N GLY A 43 -22.07 19.60 -15.64
CA GLY A 43 -22.49 18.21 -15.93
C GLY A 43 -21.39 17.14 -15.72
N LEU A 44 -20.39 17.43 -14.87
CA LEU A 44 -19.23 16.62 -14.58
C LEU A 44 -19.24 16.26 -13.09
N LYS A 45 -19.42 14.97 -12.77
CA LYS A 45 -19.37 14.48 -11.38
C LYS A 45 -17.92 14.45 -10.89
N CYS A 46 -17.39 15.58 -10.42
CA CYS A 46 -15.98 15.72 -9.99
C CYS A 46 -15.56 14.71 -8.90
N GLY A 47 -16.48 14.28 -8.03
CA GLY A 47 -16.24 13.27 -6.97
C GLY A 47 -15.85 11.85 -7.42
N ARG A 48 -15.38 11.65 -8.66
CA ARG A 48 -14.75 10.41 -9.15
C ARG A 48 -13.60 10.66 -10.16
N TYR A 49 -13.02 11.87 -10.19
CA TYR A 49 -11.92 12.20 -11.12
C TYR A 49 -10.56 11.62 -10.68
N VAL A 50 -10.24 11.74 -9.39
CA VAL A 50 -8.96 11.37 -8.75
C VAL A 50 -8.51 9.94 -9.10
N SER A 51 -9.43 8.98 -9.22
CA SER A 51 -9.08 7.56 -9.42
C SER A 51 -8.63 7.17 -10.83
N ARG A 52 -8.66 8.06 -11.84
CA ARG A 52 -8.32 7.71 -13.24
C ARG A 52 -7.18 8.49 -13.88
N ILE A 53 -6.47 9.33 -13.12
CA ILE A 53 -5.16 9.87 -13.52
C ILE A 53 -4.08 8.80 -13.28
N GLY A 54 -4.11 7.75 -14.12
CA GLY A 54 -3.07 6.72 -14.22
C GLY A 54 -2.30 6.87 -15.54
N PRO A 55 -0.99 6.58 -15.58
CA PRO A 55 -0.18 6.77 -16.79
C PRO A 55 -0.62 5.80 -17.90
N LYS A 56 -1.18 6.35 -18.98
CA LYS A 56 -1.57 5.60 -20.19
C LYS A 56 -0.58 5.71 -21.34
N GLU A 57 0.35 6.65 -21.25
CA GLU A 57 1.39 6.91 -22.24
C GLU A 57 2.72 6.94 -21.48
N SER A 58 3.75 6.27 -22.00
CA SER A 58 5.10 6.36 -21.45
C SER A 58 5.59 7.81 -21.55
N PRO A 59 6.30 8.33 -20.53
CA PRO A 59 6.97 9.63 -20.67
C PRO A 59 7.86 9.64 -21.92
N SER A 60 7.88 10.75 -22.64
CA SER A 60 8.82 10.98 -23.74
C SER A 60 10.26 10.89 -23.21
N GLN A 61 11.20 10.37 -24.01
CA GLN A 61 12.56 10.07 -23.51
C GLN A 61 13.29 11.27 -22.87
N ALA A 62 13.12 12.48 -23.41
CA ALA A 62 13.65 13.70 -22.79
C ALA A 62 13.04 13.95 -21.39
N CYS A 63 11.74 13.69 -21.23
CA CYS A 63 11.00 13.82 -19.98
C CYS A 63 11.36 12.72 -18.96
N CYS A 64 12.16 11.71 -19.35
CA CYS A 64 12.81 10.78 -18.43
C CYS A 64 14.18 11.29 -17.96
N GLN A 65 14.95 11.92 -18.86
CA GLN A 65 16.31 12.39 -18.58
C GLN A 65 16.31 13.67 -17.73
N SER A 66 15.29 14.53 -17.86
CA SER A 66 15.08 15.69 -16.97
C SER A 66 14.44 15.35 -15.61
N LEU A 67 14.49 14.09 -15.17
CA LEU A 67 14.05 13.68 -13.83
C LEU A 67 15.19 13.60 -12.82
N GLU A 68 16.45 13.52 -13.25
CA GLU A 68 17.58 13.27 -12.34
C GLU A 68 18.03 14.55 -11.58
N ASP A 69 17.55 15.72 -12.01
CA ASP A 69 17.74 17.04 -11.35
C ASP A 69 16.43 17.54 -10.68
N TYR A 70 15.89 16.81 -9.70
CA TYR A 70 15.12 17.47 -8.63
C TYR A 70 16.09 17.85 -7.52
N LEU A 71 16.04 19.11 -7.09
CA LEU A 71 16.80 19.54 -5.92
C LEU A 71 16.07 19.05 -4.66
N GLU A 72 16.46 17.85 -4.21
CA GLU A 72 15.99 17.20 -2.98
C GLU A 72 16.86 17.62 -1.79
N ASP A 73 16.53 18.75 -1.17
CA ASP A 73 17.24 19.24 0.02
C ASP A 73 16.81 18.44 1.27
N VAL A 74 17.58 17.40 1.59
CA VAL A 74 17.31 16.45 2.69
C VAL A 74 17.70 17.05 4.04
N LYS A 75 16.73 17.66 4.74
CA LYS A 75 16.94 18.33 6.03
C LYS A 75 16.47 17.49 7.22
N ASN A 76 17.43 16.91 7.93
CA ASN A 76 17.19 16.23 9.21
C ASN A 76 16.60 17.20 10.27
N MET A 77 15.50 16.84 10.91
CA MET A 77 14.90 17.66 11.98
C MET A 77 15.42 17.25 13.37
N ASN A 78 16.49 17.93 13.80
CA ASN A 78 16.97 18.05 15.18
C ASN A 78 16.74 16.84 16.10
N GLY A 79 17.54 15.78 15.91
CA GLY A 79 17.66 14.67 16.87
C GLY A 79 16.53 13.64 16.88
N GLY A 80 15.40 13.90 16.20
CA GLY A 80 14.38 12.89 15.96
C GLY A 80 14.68 12.02 14.75
N GLY A 81 14.08 10.82 14.67
CA GLY A 81 14.01 10.02 13.45
C GLY A 81 13.03 10.61 12.43
N ARG A 82 13.16 11.91 12.12
CA ARG A 82 12.27 12.68 11.24
C ARG A 82 13.08 13.54 10.29
N VAL A 83 12.75 13.42 9.01
CA VAL A 83 13.40 14.14 7.92
C VAL A 83 12.35 14.98 7.19
N ARG A 84 12.74 16.22 6.87
CA ARG A 84 12.03 17.05 5.91
C ARG A 84 12.78 16.97 4.58
N LEU A 85 12.09 16.52 3.56
CA LEU A 85 12.53 16.62 2.16
C LEU A 85 11.93 17.91 1.61
N HIS A 86 12.76 18.85 1.20
CA HIS A 86 12.32 19.94 0.33
C HIS A 86 12.43 19.45 -1.13
N VAL A 87 11.37 19.65 -1.92
CA VAL A 87 11.32 19.22 -3.32
C VAL A 87 10.99 20.41 -4.20
N GLU A 88 11.96 20.86 -5.01
CA GLU A 88 11.73 21.87 -6.05
C GLU A 88 11.49 21.20 -7.41
N VAL A 89 10.38 21.55 -8.07
CA VAL A 89 9.97 21.00 -9.36
C VAL A 89 10.34 21.95 -10.51
N PRO A 90 11.15 21.52 -11.49
CA PRO A 90 11.53 22.35 -12.63
C PRO A 90 10.33 22.61 -13.58
N SER A 91 10.30 23.80 -14.16
CA SER A 91 9.19 24.29 -15.02
C SER A 91 8.85 23.39 -16.21
N LEU A 92 9.84 22.68 -16.77
CA LEU A 92 9.64 21.68 -17.83
C LEU A 92 8.69 20.55 -17.40
N VAL A 93 8.78 20.10 -16.14
CA VAL A 93 7.90 19.08 -15.57
C VAL A 93 6.51 19.66 -15.29
N CYS A 94 6.43 20.90 -14.79
CA CYS A 94 5.17 21.62 -14.63
C CYS A 94 4.40 21.71 -15.95
N GLU A 95 5.07 22.17 -17.01
CA GLU A 95 4.52 22.24 -18.37
C GLU A 95 4.01 20.89 -18.89
N ASP A 96 4.79 19.82 -18.75
CA ASP A 96 4.41 18.50 -19.26
C ASP A 96 3.27 17.86 -18.46
N CYS A 97 3.16 18.17 -17.16
CA CYS A 97 1.99 17.84 -16.35
C CYS A 97 0.76 18.66 -16.78
N TYR A 98 0.91 19.97 -17.02
CA TYR A 98 -0.16 20.84 -17.53
C TYR A 98 -0.71 20.36 -18.88
N LYS A 99 0.17 20.05 -19.85
CA LYS A 99 -0.19 19.52 -21.18
C LYS A 99 -1.00 18.22 -21.07
N ARG A 100 -0.66 17.31 -20.13
CA ARG A 100 -1.41 16.08 -19.84
C ARG A 100 -2.79 16.37 -19.26
N VAL A 101 -2.88 17.31 -18.32
CA VAL A 101 -4.15 17.72 -17.68
C VAL A 101 -5.10 18.36 -18.69
N ILE A 102 -4.62 19.27 -19.55
CA ILE A 102 -5.36 19.82 -20.69
C ILE A 102 -5.86 18.71 -21.62
N ALA A 103 -5.00 17.73 -21.97
CA ALA A 103 -5.38 16.62 -22.83
C ALA A 103 -6.45 15.71 -22.21
N GLU A 104 -6.46 15.50 -20.89
CA GLU A 104 -7.52 14.75 -20.20
C GLU A 104 -8.82 15.55 -20.07
N PHE A 105 -8.77 16.86 -19.81
CA PHE A 105 -9.96 17.70 -19.87
C PHE A 105 -10.58 17.73 -21.28
N MET A 106 -9.78 17.81 -22.35
CA MET A 106 -10.27 17.70 -23.73
C MET A 106 -11.00 16.37 -24.02
N LYS A 107 -10.57 15.25 -23.42
CA LYS A 107 -11.21 13.94 -23.60
C LYS A 107 -12.56 13.84 -22.90
N GLN A 108 -12.78 14.61 -21.83
CA GLN A 108 -13.91 14.45 -20.91
C GLN A 108 -14.94 15.60 -20.95
N ALA A 109 -14.53 16.82 -21.32
CA ALA A 109 -15.42 17.98 -21.41
C ALA A 109 -16.37 17.90 -22.62
N LYS A 110 -17.64 18.24 -22.40
CA LYS A 110 -18.70 18.30 -23.43
C LYS A 110 -19.04 19.76 -23.76
N ILE A 111 -18.08 20.45 -24.37
CA ILE A 111 -18.18 21.88 -24.66
C ILE A 111 -19.21 22.12 -25.77
N PRO A 112 -20.20 23.02 -25.58
CA PRO A 112 -21.22 23.31 -26.59
C PRO A 112 -20.58 23.85 -27.88
N GLY A 113 -21.13 23.47 -29.03
CA GLY A 113 -20.59 23.81 -30.35
C GLY A 113 -19.40 22.95 -30.81
N PHE A 114 -18.71 22.23 -29.91
CA PHE A 114 -17.59 21.36 -30.25
C PHE A 114 -17.98 19.88 -30.25
N ARG A 115 -17.45 19.12 -31.23
CA ARG A 115 -17.66 17.67 -31.28
C ARG A 115 -16.81 16.98 -30.20
N PRO A 116 -17.40 16.16 -29.30
CA PRO A 116 -16.63 15.49 -28.25
C PRO A 116 -15.55 14.58 -28.83
N GLY A 117 -14.39 14.54 -28.17
CA GLY A 117 -13.21 13.78 -28.62
C GLY A 117 -12.46 14.40 -29.81
N LYS A 118 -12.71 15.66 -30.16
CA LYS A 118 -11.87 16.45 -31.08
C LYS A 118 -11.14 17.55 -30.32
N LYS A 119 -10.05 18.08 -30.91
CA LYS A 119 -9.27 19.18 -30.32
C LYS A 119 -10.17 20.43 -30.21
N VAL A 120 -10.18 21.04 -29.03
CA VAL A 120 -10.83 22.32 -28.73
C VAL A 120 -9.72 23.33 -28.42
N PRO A 121 -9.82 24.61 -28.83
CA PRO A 121 -8.86 25.63 -28.44
C PRO A 121 -8.76 25.75 -26.92
N GLU A 122 -7.54 25.87 -26.41
CA GLU A 122 -7.22 25.80 -24.98
C GLU A 122 -7.92 26.90 -24.18
N SER A 123 -8.02 28.12 -24.72
CA SER A 123 -8.77 29.23 -24.12
C SER A 123 -10.23 28.88 -23.82
N ILE A 124 -10.92 28.24 -24.77
CA ILE A 124 -12.33 27.82 -24.61
C ILE A 124 -12.45 26.70 -23.56
N LEU A 125 -11.47 25.78 -23.53
CA LEU A 125 -11.42 24.72 -22.51
C LEU A 125 -11.22 25.30 -21.10
N ILE A 126 -10.29 26.25 -20.94
CA ILE A 126 -10.02 26.94 -19.66
C ILE A 126 -11.25 27.74 -19.23
N SER A 127 -11.94 28.45 -20.14
CA SER A 127 -13.18 29.17 -19.82
C SER A 127 -14.33 28.25 -19.43
N TYR A 128 -14.40 27.02 -19.97
CA TYR A 128 -15.45 26.05 -19.66
C TYR A 128 -15.19 25.25 -18.37
N VAL A 129 -13.92 24.89 -18.10
CA VAL A 129 -13.52 24.11 -16.92
C VAL A 129 -13.27 25.02 -15.71
N GLY A 130 -12.86 26.28 -15.94
CA GLY A 130 -12.42 27.24 -14.94
C GLY A 130 -10.91 27.12 -14.67
N SER A 131 -10.19 28.25 -14.74
CA SER A 131 -8.72 28.29 -14.59
C SER A 131 -8.23 27.63 -13.30
N GLN A 132 -8.88 27.92 -12.17
CA GLN A 132 -8.58 27.30 -10.88
C GLN A 132 -8.64 25.77 -10.93
N ASN A 133 -9.68 25.19 -11.55
CA ASN A 133 -9.82 23.72 -11.65
C ASN A 133 -8.69 23.09 -12.49
N VAL A 134 -8.20 23.80 -13.52
CA VAL A 134 -7.03 23.38 -14.30
C VAL A 134 -5.76 23.47 -13.47
N GLN A 135 -5.55 24.54 -12.71
CA GLN A 135 -4.39 24.69 -11.81
C GLN A 135 -4.37 23.61 -10.71
N LYS A 136 -5.48 23.39 -10.01
CA LYS A 136 -5.60 22.35 -8.96
C LYS A 136 -5.29 20.96 -9.50
N ALA A 137 -5.87 20.59 -10.66
CA ALA A 137 -5.57 19.32 -11.32
C ALA A 137 -4.10 19.22 -11.81
N THR A 138 -3.49 20.34 -12.21
CA THR A 138 -2.08 20.39 -12.58
C THR A 138 -1.18 20.13 -11.38
N ILE A 139 -1.38 20.83 -10.26
CA ILE A 139 -0.63 20.61 -9.01
C ILE A 139 -0.81 19.17 -8.52
N GLU A 140 -2.03 18.62 -8.55
CA GLU A 140 -2.28 17.21 -8.22
C GLU A 140 -1.49 16.25 -9.13
N SER A 141 -1.45 16.52 -10.45
CA SER A 141 -0.71 15.70 -11.42
C SER A 141 0.82 15.80 -11.27
N ILE A 142 1.34 16.96 -10.84
CA ILE A 142 2.75 17.15 -10.48
C ILE A 142 3.05 16.32 -9.23
N LEU A 143 2.33 16.54 -8.12
CA LEU A 143 2.55 15.85 -6.85
C LEU A 143 2.53 14.32 -7.00
N ARG A 144 1.59 13.76 -7.78
CA ARG A 144 1.54 12.31 -8.10
C ARG A 144 2.82 11.76 -8.76
N ARG A 145 3.48 12.59 -9.58
CA ARG A 145 4.69 12.22 -10.32
C ARG A 145 5.95 12.46 -9.50
N THR A 146 6.02 13.58 -8.78
CA THR A 146 7.22 14.03 -8.09
C THR A 146 7.35 13.43 -6.69
N LEU A 147 6.25 13.15 -6.00
CA LEU A 147 6.27 12.50 -4.68
C LEU A 147 6.81 11.06 -4.76
N SER A 148 6.44 10.29 -5.80
CA SER A 148 6.96 8.94 -5.97
C SER A 148 8.45 8.93 -6.32
N HIS A 149 8.95 9.97 -7.00
CA HIS A 149 10.38 10.13 -7.28
C HIS A 149 11.16 10.58 -6.04
N ALA A 150 10.70 11.61 -5.33
CA ALA A 150 11.34 12.14 -4.12
C ALA A 150 11.38 11.14 -2.94
N MET A 151 10.51 10.13 -2.94
CA MET A 151 10.61 9.03 -1.96
C MET A 151 11.72 8.02 -2.31
N THR A 152 12.25 7.99 -3.54
CA THR A 152 13.30 7.04 -3.98
C THR A 152 14.56 7.16 -3.13
N SER A 153 14.95 8.39 -2.80
CA SER A 153 16.10 8.72 -1.95
C SER A 153 15.99 8.18 -0.51
N VAL A 154 14.79 7.79 -0.07
CA VAL A 154 14.51 7.35 1.33
C VAL A 154 13.85 5.96 1.39
N THR A 155 13.44 5.37 0.26
CA THR A 155 12.88 4.01 0.21
C THR A 155 13.89 2.99 0.72
N GLY A 156 13.44 2.19 1.70
CA GLY A 156 14.28 1.25 2.46
C GLY A 156 14.52 1.66 3.91
N ARG A 157 14.35 2.94 4.26
CA ARG A 157 14.43 3.43 5.66
C ARG A 157 13.19 4.20 6.12
N ALA A 158 12.44 4.81 5.19
CA ALA A 158 11.19 5.51 5.46
C ALA A 158 10.08 4.57 5.96
N LEU A 159 9.33 5.00 6.98
CA LEU A 159 8.06 4.38 7.36
C LEU A 159 6.97 4.87 6.40
N GLN A 160 6.42 4.00 5.56
CA GLN A 160 5.50 4.38 4.48
C GLN A 160 4.26 5.15 4.98
N GLU A 161 3.67 4.74 6.09
CA GLU A 161 2.50 5.37 6.73
C GLU A 161 2.79 6.78 7.28
N SER A 162 4.06 7.18 7.42
CA SER A 162 4.43 8.47 8.00
C SER A 162 4.49 9.63 6.99
N VAL A 163 4.48 9.32 5.69
CA VAL A 163 4.73 10.27 4.61
C VAL A 163 3.60 11.30 4.52
N ARG A 164 3.92 12.57 4.83
CA ARG A 164 2.95 13.68 4.86
C ARG A 164 3.51 14.94 4.23
N ILE A 165 2.73 15.56 3.33
CA ILE A 165 3.05 16.87 2.76
C ILE A 165 2.75 17.95 3.80
N VAL A 166 3.65 18.92 3.99
CA VAL A 166 3.54 19.97 5.01
C VAL A 166 2.93 21.26 4.44
N THR A 167 3.35 21.63 3.23
CA THR A 167 2.86 22.82 2.52
C THR A 167 1.38 22.66 2.17
N LYS A 168 0.57 23.67 2.48
CA LYS A 168 -0.87 23.63 2.21
C LYS A 168 -1.13 23.74 0.71
N PHE A 169 -2.24 23.16 0.27
CA PHE A 169 -2.60 23.17 -1.16
C PHE A 169 -2.83 24.59 -1.70
N SER A 170 -3.37 25.51 -0.89
CA SER A 170 -3.50 26.94 -1.26
C SER A 170 -2.15 27.65 -1.43
N GLU A 171 -1.17 27.35 -0.58
CA GLU A 171 0.19 27.92 -0.67
C GLU A 171 0.86 27.48 -1.99
N MET A 172 0.64 26.22 -2.39
CA MET A 172 1.07 25.69 -3.67
C MET A 172 0.33 26.31 -4.87
N GLU A 173 -0.97 26.63 -4.76
CA GLU A 173 -1.72 27.36 -5.80
C GLU A 173 -1.17 28.77 -6.03
N GLU A 174 -0.81 29.50 -4.97
CA GLU A 174 -0.24 30.85 -5.01
C GLU A 174 1.18 30.86 -5.61
N THR A 175 2.05 29.94 -5.16
CA THR A 175 3.42 29.78 -5.69
C THR A 175 3.39 29.41 -7.18
N TYR A 176 2.58 28.42 -7.57
CA TYR A 176 2.46 27.99 -8.96
C TYR A 176 1.95 29.12 -9.88
N SER A 177 1.00 29.92 -9.40
CA SER A 177 0.43 31.04 -10.15
C SER A 177 1.37 32.23 -10.34
N SER A 178 2.43 32.34 -9.51
CA SER A 178 3.35 33.49 -9.51
C SER A 178 4.72 33.18 -10.13
N LEU A 179 5.21 31.95 -10.02
CA LEU A 179 6.54 31.55 -10.50
C LEU A 179 6.53 30.49 -11.62
N GLY A 180 5.44 29.73 -11.79
CA GLY A 180 5.37 28.61 -12.75
C GLY A 180 6.18 27.36 -12.36
N SER A 181 7.05 27.45 -11.36
CA SER A 181 7.62 26.32 -10.63
C SER A 181 6.69 25.89 -9.48
N LEU A 182 6.99 24.74 -8.86
CA LEU A 182 6.32 24.27 -7.65
C LEU A 182 7.36 23.76 -6.65
N GLY A 183 7.41 24.35 -5.46
CA GLY A 183 8.17 23.83 -4.33
C GLY A 183 7.23 23.27 -3.26
N TYR A 184 7.57 22.13 -2.66
CA TYR A 184 6.79 21.57 -1.55
C TYR A 184 7.65 20.81 -0.53
N ASP A 185 7.20 20.79 0.72
CA ASP A 185 7.86 20.08 1.82
C ASP A 185 7.15 18.75 2.12
N VAL A 186 7.92 17.66 2.24
CA VAL A 186 7.44 16.36 2.73
C VAL A 186 8.13 16.04 4.05
N LEU A 187 7.36 15.60 5.06
CA LEU A 187 7.89 14.98 6.26
C LEU A 187 7.78 13.46 6.17
N VAL A 188 8.86 12.79 6.57
CA VAL A 188 8.98 11.33 6.63
C VAL A 188 9.61 10.97 7.97
N ASP A 189 9.02 9.99 8.66
CA ASP A 189 9.60 9.37 9.84
C ASP A 189 10.47 8.17 9.37
N ILE A 190 11.69 8.07 9.88
CA ILE A 190 12.73 7.14 9.41
C ILE A 190 13.13 6.18 10.53
N ALA A 191 13.28 4.89 10.21
CA ALA A 191 13.75 3.88 11.15
C ALA A 191 15.21 4.14 11.61
N PRO A 192 15.51 4.07 12.91
CA PRO A 192 16.86 4.25 13.42
C PRO A 192 17.78 3.07 13.04
N GLU A 193 19.07 3.36 12.82
CA GLU A 193 20.08 2.32 12.61
C GLU A 193 20.41 1.61 13.94
N ILE A 194 19.95 0.37 14.10
CA ILE A 194 20.30 -0.46 15.26
C ILE A 194 21.75 -0.94 15.10
N LYS A 195 22.66 -0.32 15.87
CA LYS A 195 24.08 -0.71 15.94
C LYS A 195 24.30 -1.56 17.19
N TRP A 196 24.31 -2.87 16.99
CA TRP A 196 24.65 -3.84 18.04
C TRP A 196 26.09 -3.63 18.49
N ILE A 197 26.32 -3.62 19.81
CA ILE A 197 27.65 -3.44 20.40
C ILE A 197 28.29 -4.83 20.52
N PRO A 198 29.34 -5.17 19.74
CA PRO A 198 29.89 -6.52 19.72
C PRO A 198 30.75 -6.85 20.95
N ASP A 199 30.95 -5.88 21.85
CA ASP A 199 31.67 -6.10 23.11
C ASP A 199 31.00 -7.22 23.90
N ASN A 200 31.75 -8.29 24.13
CA ASN A 200 31.30 -9.52 24.79
C ASN A 200 30.65 -9.28 26.17
N ASN A 201 30.84 -8.10 26.78
CA ASN A 201 30.25 -7.70 28.06
C ASN A 201 28.92 -6.92 27.96
N ALA A 202 28.56 -6.35 26.81
CA ALA A 202 27.43 -5.42 26.67
C ALA A 202 26.06 -6.06 26.96
N TYR A 203 25.90 -7.35 26.66
CA TYR A 203 24.61 -8.06 26.71
C TYR A 203 24.54 -9.20 27.73
N LYS A 204 25.60 -9.42 28.54
CA LYS A 204 25.68 -10.55 29.50
C LYS A 204 24.58 -10.58 30.56
N ASN A 205 24.00 -9.43 30.90
CA ASN A 205 23.00 -9.30 31.96
C ASN A 205 21.57 -9.69 31.50
N LEU A 206 21.39 -10.09 30.23
CA LEU A 206 20.11 -10.59 29.72
C LEU A 206 19.85 -12.03 30.21
N LYS A 207 19.21 -12.14 31.37
CA LYS A 207 18.71 -13.42 31.90
C LYS A 207 17.45 -13.85 31.13
N ILE A 208 17.60 -14.81 30.21
CA ILE A 208 16.46 -15.51 29.62
C ILE A 208 15.95 -16.54 30.65
N VAL A 209 14.65 -16.51 30.95
CA VAL A 209 13.95 -17.59 31.67
C VAL A 209 13.05 -18.27 30.65
N VAL A 210 13.23 -19.58 30.48
CA VAL A 210 12.31 -20.41 29.70
C VAL A 210 11.45 -21.16 30.71
N GLU A 211 10.21 -20.72 30.85
CA GLU A 211 9.18 -21.47 31.56
C GLU A 211 8.73 -22.59 30.61
N MET A 212 8.96 -23.85 31.01
CA MET A 212 8.46 -25.01 30.30
C MET A 212 7.25 -25.52 31.08
N ASP A 213 6.06 -25.37 30.52
CA ASP A 213 4.87 -26.04 31.03
C ASP A 213 5.13 -27.55 31.01
N SER A 214 4.97 -28.22 32.15
CA SER A 214 5.28 -29.64 32.32
C SER A 214 4.20 -30.57 31.74
N ASP A 215 3.49 -30.11 30.70
CA ASP A 215 2.33 -30.75 30.12
C ASP A 215 2.74 -31.85 29.14
N ILE A 216 3.06 -32.99 29.76
CA ILE A 216 3.50 -34.25 29.15
C ILE A 216 4.91 -34.16 28.54
N ASP A 217 5.92 -34.39 29.39
CA ASP A 217 7.27 -34.73 28.96
C ASP A 217 7.24 -35.82 27.86
N ALA A 218 7.93 -35.56 26.75
CA ALA A 218 7.93 -36.40 25.56
C ALA A 218 8.39 -37.86 25.86
N HIS A 219 9.27 -38.04 26.85
CA HIS A 219 9.63 -39.38 27.34
C HIS A 219 8.39 -40.12 27.86
N THR A 220 7.63 -39.49 28.75
CA THR A 220 6.42 -40.04 29.36
C THR A 220 5.33 -40.36 28.32
N ALA A 221 5.13 -39.50 27.32
CA ALA A 221 4.23 -39.80 26.19
C ALA A 221 4.68 -41.06 25.42
N SER A 222 5.96 -41.17 25.12
CA SER A 222 6.53 -42.30 24.38
C SER A 222 6.40 -43.63 25.15
N GLU A 223 6.63 -43.62 26.46
CA GLU A 223 6.54 -44.83 27.29
C GLU A 223 5.09 -45.33 27.42
N GLN A 224 4.12 -44.42 27.52
CA GLN A 224 2.70 -44.78 27.54
C GLN A 224 2.24 -45.45 26.24
N GLU A 225 2.60 -44.89 25.08
CA GLU A 225 2.28 -45.50 23.77
C GLU A 225 3.04 -46.82 23.55
N PHE A 226 4.31 -46.92 23.95
CA PHE A 226 5.07 -48.17 23.89
C PHE A 226 4.40 -49.26 24.75
N ARG A 227 4.03 -48.94 26.00
CA ARG A 227 3.38 -49.86 26.94
C ARG A 227 1.96 -50.24 26.50
N ARG A 228 1.23 -49.35 25.81
CA ARG A 228 -0.03 -49.64 25.13
C ARG A 228 0.17 -50.68 24.03
N ARG A 229 1.11 -50.44 23.11
CA ARG A 229 1.39 -51.34 21.97
C ARG A 229 1.87 -52.72 22.42
N TYR A 230 2.76 -52.76 23.42
CA TYR A 230 3.23 -54.00 24.02
C TYR A 230 2.09 -54.83 24.63
N LYS A 231 1.15 -54.18 25.34
CA LYS A 231 -0.06 -54.83 25.86
C LYS A 231 -0.98 -55.40 24.76
N SER A 232 -1.09 -54.72 23.60
CA SER A 232 -1.92 -55.21 22.49
C SER A 232 -1.28 -56.31 21.63
N ILE A 233 0.05 -56.43 21.65
CA ILE A 233 0.80 -57.42 20.86
C ILE A 233 1.13 -58.67 21.70
N GLY A 234 1.23 -58.53 23.03
CA GLY A 234 1.52 -59.64 23.94
C GLY A 234 0.45 -60.74 23.93
N ALA A 235 0.82 -61.94 23.46
CA ALA A 235 -0.08 -63.09 23.44
C ALA A 235 -0.52 -63.47 24.88
N LEU A 236 -1.83 -63.37 25.14
CA LEU A 236 -2.43 -63.68 26.44
C LEU A 236 -2.36 -65.19 26.73
N LYS A 237 -1.42 -65.61 27.58
CA LYS A 237 -1.46 -66.95 28.19
C LYS A 237 -2.55 -66.98 29.25
N VAL A 238 -3.53 -67.86 29.09
CA VAL A 238 -4.49 -68.20 30.13
C VAL A 238 -3.74 -68.86 31.27
N VAL A 239 -3.86 -68.32 32.49
CA VAL A 239 -3.30 -68.92 33.70
C VAL A 239 -4.30 -69.97 34.19
N THR A 240 -4.06 -71.22 33.81
CA THR A 240 -4.88 -72.40 34.15
C THR A 240 -4.94 -72.69 35.65
N ASP A 241 -3.90 -72.28 36.37
CA ASP A 241 -3.61 -72.76 37.73
C ASP A 241 -4.43 -72.03 38.80
N ARG A 242 -5.39 -71.19 38.39
CA ARG A 242 -6.47 -70.64 39.21
C ARG A 242 -7.74 -71.48 39.04
N ALA A 243 -7.62 -72.79 39.29
CA ALA A 243 -8.79 -73.61 39.54
C ALA A 243 -9.53 -73.07 40.76
N THR A 244 -10.85 -73.04 40.72
CA THR A 244 -11.69 -72.70 41.86
C THR A 244 -11.40 -73.69 43.00
N GLY A 245 -11.17 -73.20 44.22
CA GLY A 245 -11.21 -74.06 45.40
C GLY A 245 -12.66 -74.38 45.74
N ASP A 246 -12.96 -75.66 45.95
CA ASP A 246 -14.25 -76.17 46.42
C ASP A 246 -14.51 -75.81 47.91
#